data_AF-A0A9E4B495-F1
#
_entry.id   AF-A0A9E4B495-F1
#
_cell.length_a   1.000
_cell.length_b   1.000
_cell.length_c   1.000
_cell.angle_alpha   90.00
_cell.angle_beta   90.00
_cell.angle_gamma   90.00
#
_symmetry.space_group_name_H-M   'P 1'
#
loop_
_entity.id
_entity.type
_entity.pdbx_description
1 polymer ?
#
loop_
_entity_poly.entity_id
_entity_poly.type
_entity_poly.pdbx_seq_one_letter_code
_entity_poly.pdbx_strand_id
1 'polypeptide(L)'
;MNHQKIREELSAYLDKELSPNRHEQIEVHLRSCDECSDILAAFQKNRQMITNIARPVPSTLKDGVMAKIHTQFQDELSAYLDNELAPAMRDRIEAHLHACSECSDILAVFRQNRERVKMIEQPAPLSIESAVMAKIRQQTAQTRKEESTHTRWIPDIKRWVPDLGRWFFRPVTAGATGILTLVLILGALYFYPTAPQHDETLDFYFGLYTEQLEDNPLKSNISTPLSTTQTEESVVIEAADDIEQILDLYLEDVGN
;
A
#
# COMPACT_ATOMS: atom_id res chain seq x y z
N MET A 1 -41.41 -18.90 -6.70
CA MET A 1 -40.60 -17.70 -6.36
C MET A 1 -41.44 -16.46 -6.54
N ASN A 2 -41.14 -15.37 -5.83
CA ASN A 2 -41.85 -14.10 -5.97
C ASN A 2 -41.29 -13.33 -7.18
N HIS A 3 -42.14 -13.01 -8.17
CA HIS A 3 -41.77 -12.28 -9.38
C HIS A 3 -41.14 -10.92 -9.11
N GLN A 4 -41.56 -10.23 -8.05
CA GLN A 4 -41.00 -8.93 -7.66
C GLN A 4 -39.53 -9.06 -7.27
N LYS A 5 -39.21 -10.06 -6.44
CA LYS A 5 -37.84 -10.32 -6.01
C LYS A 5 -36.94 -10.71 -7.19
N ILE A 6 -37.49 -11.44 -8.16
CA ILE A 6 -36.74 -11.80 -9.37
C ILE A 6 -36.42 -10.56 -10.18
N ARG A 7 -37.42 -9.69 -10.42
CA ARG A 7 -37.27 -8.46 -11.19
C ARG A 7 -36.17 -7.55 -10.63
N GLU A 8 -36.09 -7.41 -9.32
CA GLU A 8 -35.06 -6.62 -8.63
C GLU A 8 -33.66 -7.21 -8.80
N GLU A 9 -33.55 -8.53 -8.93
CA GLU A 9 -32.26 -9.24 -9.06
C GLU A 9 -31.81 -9.45 -10.52
N LEU A 10 -32.63 -9.11 -11.53
CA LEU A 10 -32.27 -9.30 -12.94
C LEU A 10 -31.08 -8.44 -13.38
N SER A 11 -30.87 -7.26 -12.78
CA SER A 11 -29.67 -6.44 -13.06
C SER A 11 -28.40 -7.14 -12.57
N ALA A 12 -28.38 -7.51 -11.29
CA ALA A 12 -27.27 -8.26 -10.69
C ALA A 12 -27.01 -9.61 -11.40
N TYR A 13 -28.07 -10.24 -11.91
CA TYR A 13 -27.97 -11.44 -12.75
C TYR A 13 -27.20 -11.16 -14.06
N LEU A 14 -27.48 -10.05 -14.75
CA LEU A 14 -26.82 -9.66 -15.99
C LEU A 14 -25.35 -9.24 -15.81
N ASP A 15 -25.03 -8.71 -14.63
CA ASP A 15 -23.69 -8.25 -14.26
C ASP A 15 -22.87 -9.35 -13.55
N LYS A 16 -23.46 -10.53 -13.36
CA LYS A 16 -22.86 -11.72 -12.69
C LYS A 16 -22.44 -11.46 -11.24
N GLU A 17 -23.16 -10.58 -10.56
CA GLU A 17 -22.93 -10.22 -9.15
C GLU A 17 -23.65 -11.15 -8.17
N LEU A 18 -24.48 -12.06 -8.67
CA LEU A 18 -25.20 -13.03 -7.85
C LEU A 18 -24.34 -14.23 -7.49
N SER A 19 -24.59 -14.80 -6.31
CA SER A 19 -23.98 -16.07 -5.93
C SER A 19 -24.41 -17.19 -6.89
N PRO A 20 -23.57 -18.23 -7.10
CA PRO A 20 -23.85 -19.29 -8.09
C PRO A 20 -25.21 -19.99 -7.87
N ASN A 21 -25.54 -20.28 -6.61
CA ASN A 21 -26.82 -20.89 -6.24
C ASN A 21 -28.01 -19.96 -6.58
N ARG A 22 -27.85 -18.65 -6.34
CA ARG A 22 -28.90 -17.69 -6.67
C ARG A 22 -29.08 -17.55 -8.17
N HIS A 23 -27.99 -17.55 -8.93
CA HIS A 23 -28.00 -17.51 -10.39
C HIS A 23 -28.79 -18.70 -10.97
N GLU A 24 -28.54 -19.91 -10.48
CA GLU A 24 -29.25 -21.13 -10.89
C GLU A 24 -30.75 -21.08 -10.57
N GLN A 25 -31.13 -20.59 -9.39
CA GLN A 25 -32.55 -20.44 -9.02
C GLN A 25 -33.29 -19.50 -9.98
N ILE A 26 -32.66 -18.36 -10.32
CA ILE A 26 -33.24 -17.40 -11.26
C ILE A 26 -33.33 -18.04 -12.66
N GLU A 27 -32.32 -18.77 -13.10
CA GLU A 27 -32.33 -19.45 -14.40
C GLU A 27 -33.48 -20.46 -14.51
N VAL A 28 -33.67 -21.29 -13.49
CA VAL A 28 -34.81 -22.22 -13.41
C VAL A 28 -36.14 -21.48 -13.49
N HIS A 29 -36.27 -20.34 -12.80
CA HIS A 29 -37.48 -19.54 -12.84
C HIS A 29 -37.73 -18.93 -14.24
N LEU A 30 -36.70 -18.36 -14.88
CA LEU A 30 -36.78 -17.76 -16.21
C LEU A 30 -37.22 -18.76 -17.28
N ARG A 31 -36.81 -20.04 -17.17
CA ARG A 31 -37.28 -21.11 -18.07
C ARG A 31 -38.77 -21.42 -17.96
N SER A 32 -39.40 -21.03 -16.84
CA SER A 32 -40.79 -21.35 -16.51
C SER A 32 -41.73 -20.14 -16.47
N CYS A 33 -41.20 -18.92 -16.64
CA CYS A 33 -41.95 -17.68 -16.51
C CYS A 33 -41.64 -16.72 -17.65
N ASP A 34 -42.59 -16.62 -18.58
CA ASP A 34 -42.48 -15.76 -19.77
C ASP A 34 -42.37 -14.27 -19.39
N GLU A 35 -43.14 -13.79 -18.40
CA GLU A 35 -43.10 -12.37 -17.97
C GLU A 35 -41.70 -11.96 -17.50
N CYS A 36 -41.05 -12.77 -16.67
CA CYS A 36 -39.70 -12.48 -16.19
C CYS A 36 -38.65 -12.62 -17.31
N SER A 37 -38.86 -13.55 -18.25
CA SER A 37 -37.98 -13.66 -19.43
C SER A 37 -38.09 -12.46 -20.35
N ASP A 38 -39.30 -11.90 -20.53
CA ASP A 38 -39.51 -10.72 -21.36
C ASP A 38 -38.84 -9.48 -20.76
N ILE A 39 -38.91 -9.31 -19.44
CA ILE A 39 -38.22 -8.22 -18.74
C ILE A 39 -36.71 -8.35 -18.90
N LEU A 40 -36.16 -9.56 -18.77
CA LEU A 40 -34.73 -9.81 -18.99
C LEU A 40 -34.32 -9.47 -20.43
N ALA A 41 -35.13 -9.84 -21.42
CA ALA A 41 -34.89 -9.50 -22.82
C ALA A 41 -34.90 -7.97 -23.04
N ALA A 42 -35.77 -7.23 -22.36
CA ALA A 42 -35.78 -5.77 -22.40
C ALA A 42 -34.49 -5.15 -21.82
N PHE A 43 -34.00 -5.65 -20.68
CA PHE A 43 -32.72 -5.21 -20.11
C PHE A 43 -31.53 -5.52 -21.03
N GLN A 44 -31.50 -6.70 -21.64
CA GLN A 44 -30.48 -7.07 -22.62
C GLN A 44 -30.50 -6.13 -23.84
N LYS A 45 -31.69 -5.80 -24.34
CA LYS A 45 -31.85 -4.85 -25.45
C LYS A 45 -31.37 -3.45 -25.09
N ASN A 46 -31.68 -2.95 -23.89
CA ASN A 46 -31.19 -1.66 -23.41
C ASN A 46 -29.67 -1.65 -23.29
N ARG A 47 -29.08 -2.73 -22.76
CA ARG A 47 -27.62 -2.88 -22.69
C ARG A 47 -26.98 -2.84 -24.08
N GLN A 48 -27.59 -3.50 -25.07
CA GLN A 48 -27.12 -3.46 -26.47
C GLN A 48 -27.19 -2.04 -27.05
N MET A 49 -28.21 -1.25 -26.72
CA MET A 49 -28.28 0.15 -27.14
C MET A 49 -27.16 0.99 -26.51
N ILE A 50 -26.88 0.78 -25.21
CA ILE A 50 -25.80 1.48 -24.51
C ILE A 50 -24.43 1.09 -25.08
N THR A 51 -24.19 -0.18 -25.39
CA THR A 51 -22.92 -0.61 -26.02
C THR A 51 -22.69 0.02 -27.38
N ASN A 52 -23.76 0.35 -28.11
CA ASN A 52 -23.64 1.05 -29.40
C ASN A 52 -23.35 2.56 -29.25
N ILE A 53 -23.56 3.11 -28.05
CA ILE A 53 -23.21 4.50 -27.70
C ILE A 53 -21.80 4.58 -27.12
N ALA A 54 -21.34 3.51 -26.45
CA ALA A 54 -19.98 3.41 -25.94
C ALA A 54 -18.98 3.58 -27.08
N ARG A 55 -18.26 4.70 -27.06
CA ARG A 55 -17.19 4.96 -28.03
C ARG A 55 -16.02 4.02 -27.72
N PRO A 56 -15.30 3.53 -28.74
CA PRO A 56 -14.07 2.80 -28.50
C PRO A 56 -13.11 3.70 -27.70
N VAL A 57 -12.45 3.12 -26.71
CA VAL A 57 -11.43 3.83 -25.92
C VAL A 57 -10.40 4.39 -26.91
N PRO A 58 -10.10 5.70 -26.88
CA PRO A 58 -9.15 6.30 -27.82
C PRO A 58 -7.77 5.67 -27.60
N SER A 59 -7.06 5.39 -28.70
CA SER A 59 -5.73 4.76 -28.64
C SER A 59 -4.74 5.58 -27.82
N THR A 60 -4.87 6.92 -27.82
CA THR A 60 -4.06 7.84 -27.02
C THR A 60 -4.08 7.53 -25.53
N LEU A 61 -5.21 7.04 -25.01
CA LEU A 61 -5.36 6.67 -23.59
C LEU A 61 -4.62 5.36 -23.31
N LYS A 62 -4.73 4.38 -24.21
CA LYS A 62 -3.96 3.13 -24.13
C LYS A 62 -2.46 3.41 -24.20
N ASP A 63 -2.04 4.26 -25.13
CA ASP A 63 -0.64 4.61 -25.34
C ASP A 63 -0.09 5.39 -24.14
N GLY A 64 -0.86 6.32 -23.58
CA GLY A 64 -0.50 7.06 -22.36
C GLY A 64 -0.38 6.16 -21.12
N VAL A 65 -1.32 5.24 -20.92
CA VAL A 65 -1.23 4.25 -19.83
C VAL A 65 -0.01 3.35 -19.99
N MET A 66 0.26 2.86 -21.21
CA MET A 66 1.44 2.04 -21.47
C MET A 66 2.75 2.81 -21.26
N ALA A 67 2.81 4.08 -21.64
CA ALA A 67 3.96 4.93 -21.37
C ALA A 67 4.23 5.09 -19.87
N LYS A 68 3.19 5.34 -19.07
CA LYS A 68 3.32 5.47 -17.61
C LYS A 68 3.74 4.16 -16.95
N ILE A 69 3.20 3.03 -17.42
CA ILE A 69 3.64 1.70 -17.00
C ILE A 69 5.13 1.53 -17.33
N HIS A 70 5.57 1.87 -18.54
CA HIS A 70 6.99 1.75 -18.91
C HIS A 70 7.88 2.60 -17.99
N THR A 71 7.50 3.84 -17.68
CA THR A 71 8.30 4.70 -16.79
C THR A 71 8.40 4.14 -15.38
N GLN A 72 7.29 3.70 -14.79
CA GLN A 72 7.30 3.14 -13.43
C GLN A 72 8.19 1.90 -13.34
N PHE A 73 8.04 0.98 -14.30
CA PHE A 73 8.83 -0.26 -14.28
C PHE A 73 10.30 0.03 -14.52
N GLN A 74 10.66 0.98 -15.40
CA GLN A 74 12.04 1.38 -15.65
C GLN A 74 12.75 1.88 -14.39
N ASP A 75 12.07 2.68 -13.56
CA ASP A 75 12.62 3.19 -12.29
C ASP A 75 12.88 2.05 -11.29
N GLU A 76 12.02 1.05 -11.29
CA GLU A 76 12.14 -0.11 -10.40
C GLU A 76 13.13 -1.19 -10.90
N LEU A 77 13.56 -1.15 -12.18
CA LEU A 77 14.51 -2.14 -12.73
C LEU A 77 15.87 -2.15 -12.01
N SER A 78 16.32 -1.00 -11.49
CA SER A 78 17.57 -0.95 -10.71
C SER A 78 17.42 -1.70 -9.39
N ALA A 79 16.35 -1.42 -8.64
CA ALA A 79 16.04 -2.12 -7.39
C ALA A 79 15.80 -3.62 -7.62
N TYR A 80 15.21 -3.99 -8.76
CA TYR A 80 15.07 -5.38 -9.18
C TYR A 80 16.43 -6.07 -9.34
N LEU A 81 17.41 -5.43 -9.98
CA LEU A 81 18.76 -5.98 -10.17
C LEU A 81 19.54 -6.13 -8.87
N ASP A 82 19.31 -5.24 -7.92
CA ASP A 82 19.97 -5.26 -6.61
C ASP A 82 19.21 -6.10 -5.58
N ASN A 83 18.08 -6.72 -5.99
CA ASN A 83 17.25 -7.59 -5.18
C ASN A 83 16.66 -6.86 -3.95
N GLU A 84 16.33 -5.57 -4.13
CA GLU A 84 15.79 -4.68 -3.10
C GLU A 84 14.26 -4.56 -3.15
N LEU A 85 13.60 -5.20 -4.12
CA LEU A 85 12.16 -5.16 -4.26
C LEU A 85 11.44 -6.17 -3.36
N ALA A 86 10.26 -5.77 -2.88
CA ALA A 86 9.33 -6.67 -2.22
C ALA A 86 8.87 -7.80 -3.18
N PRO A 87 8.58 -9.03 -2.68
CA PRO A 87 8.24 -10.17 -3.52
C PRO A 87 7.08 -9.90 -4.49
N ALA A 88 6.01 -9.26 -4.02
CA ALA A 88 4.84 -8.94 -4.85
C ALA A 88 5.17 -7.98 -6.01
N MET A 89 6.07 -7.02 -5.80
CA MET A 89 6.48 -6.10 -6.85
C MET A 89 7.41 -6.80 -7.85
N ARG A 90 8.31 -7.63 -7.35
CA ARG A 90 9.18 -8.45 -8.18
C ARG A 90 8.38 -9.35 -9.14
N ASP A 91 7.35 -10.03 -8.67
CA ASP A 91 6.50 -10.89 -9.51
C ASP A 91 5.81 -10.09 -10.61
N ARG A 92 5.36 -8.85 -10.31
CA ARG A 92 4.76 -7.94 -11.30
C ARG A 92 5.78 -7.53 -12.37
N ILE A 93 7.00 -7.17 -11.97
CA ILE A 93 8.10 -6.84 -12.90
C ILE A 93 8.44 -8.04 -13.77
N GLU A 94 8.56 -9.23 -13.20
CA GLU A 94 8.84 -10.45 -13.97
C GLU A 94 7.73 -10.73 -15.00
N ALA A 95 6.46 -10.60 -14.62
CA ALA A 95 5.33 -10.73 -15.54
C ALA A 95 5.35 -9.68 -16.66
N HIS A 96 5.66 -8.42 -16.34
CA HIS A 96 5.78 -7.35 -17.33
C HIS A 96 6.95 -7.57 -18.30
N LEU A 97 8.12 -7.97 -17.79
CA LEU A 97 9.30 -8.29 -18.61
C LEU A 97 9.04 -9.44 -19.57
N HIS A 98 8.18 -10.39 -19.22
CA HIS A 98 7.74 -11.45 -20.13
C HIS A 98 6.83 -10.94 -21.26
N ALA A 99 6.07 -9.87 -21.03
CA ALA A 99 5.12 -9.32 -22.00
C ALA A 99 5.68 -8.14 -22.80
N CYS A 100 6.68 -7.43 -22.29
CA CYS A 100 7.23 -6.21 -22.86
C CYS A 100 8.71 -6.37 -23.25
N SER A 101 8.98 -6.37 -24.57
CA SER A 101 10.34 -6.50 -25.10
C SER A 101 11.21 -5.28 -24.79
N GLU A 102 10.64 -4.07 -24.79
CA GLU A 102 11.38 -2.83 -24.54
C GLU A 102 11.99 -2.81 -23.13
N CYS A 103 11.19 -3.13 -22.11
CA CYS A 103 11.68 -3.20 -20.72
C CYS A 103 12.69 -4.35 -20.53
N SER A 104 12.54 -5.46 -21.26
CA SER A 104 13.53 -6.55 -21.27
C SER A 104 14.88 -6.11 -21.86
N ASP A 105 14.85 -5.31 -22.94
CA ASP A 105 16.07 -4.78 -23.56
C ASP A 105 16.78 -3.78 -22.64
N ILE A 106 16.03 -2.90 -21.98
CA ILE A 106 16.59 -1.96 -20.98
C ILE A 106 17.24 -2.73 -19.83
N LEU A 107 16.59 -3.77 -19.32
CA LEU A 107 17.15 -4.62 -18.28
C LEU A 107 18.46 -5.32 -18.74
N ALA A 108 18.54 -5.75 -19.99
CA ALA A 108 19.75 -6.32 -20.56
C ALA A 108 20.90 -5.30 -20.60
N VAL A 109 20.62 -4.04 -20.95
CA VAL A 109 21.60 -2.95 -20.93
C VAL A 109 22.09 -2.68 -19.50
N PHE A 110 21.19 -2.63 -18.52
CA PHE A 110 21.58 -2.44 -17.11
C PHE A 110 22.47 -3.59 -16.60
N ARG A 111 22.16 -4.84 -16.94
CA ARG A 111 23.01 -6.00 -16.62
C ARG A 111 24.40 -5.87 -17.25
N GLN A 112 24.47 -5.49 -18.52
CA GLN A 112 25.75 -5.27 -19.20
C GLN A 112 26.57 -4.15 -18.54
N ASN A 113 25.93 -3.04 -18.15
CA ASN A 113 26.57 -1.95 -17.45
C ASN A 113 27.12 -2.39 -16.10
N ARG A 114 26.37 -3.19 -15.33
CA ARG A 114 26.83 -3.75 -14.06
C ARG A 114 28.09 -4.60 -14.23
N GLU A 115 28.14 -5.46 -15.24
CA GLU A 115 29.34 -6.25 -15.53
C GLU A 115 30.53 -5.37 -15.95
N ARG A 116 30.29 -4.28 -16.68
CA ARG A 116 31.34 -3.30 -17.01
C ARG A 116 31.88 -2.58 -15.78
N VAL A 117 31.02 -2.23 -14.82
CA VAL A 117 31.43 -1.57 -13.57
C VAL A 117 32.27 -2.52 -12.71
N LYS A 118 31.91 -3.80 -12.61
CA LYS A 118 32.71 -4.81 -11.89
C LYS A 118 34.14 -4.90 -12.41
N MET A 119 34.36 -4.72 -13.72
CA MET A 119 35.71 -4.73 -14.31
C MET A 119 36.56 -3.51 -13.91
N ILE A 120 35.95 -2.45 -13.37
CA ILE A 120 36.62 -1.22 -12.95
C ILE A 120 37.01 -1.27 -11.46
N GLU A 121 36.42 -2.19 -10.67
CA GLU A 121 36.78 -2.36 -9.25
C GLU A 121 38.26 -2.72 -9.11
N GLN A 122 39.07 -1.72 -8.78
CA GLN A 122 40.47 -1.91 -8.43
C GLN A 122 40.55 -2.16 -6.92
N PRO A 123 41.36 -3.13 -6.47
CA PRO A 123 41.57 -3.35 -5.05
C PRO A 123 42.11 -2.07 -4.42
N ALA A 124 41.58 -1.73 -3.24
CA ALA A 124 42.05 -0.57 -2.49
C ALA A 124 43.58 -0.67 -2.31
N PRO A 125 44.33 0.41 -2.50
CA PRO A 125 45.78 0.39 -2.30
C PRO A 125 46.11 -0.05 -0.88
N LEU A 126 47.10 -0.94 -0.73
CA LEU A 126 47.54 -1.51 0.56
C LEU A 126 47.88 -0.44 1.62
N SER A 127 48.25 0.78 1.20
CA SER A 127 48.51 1.92 2.09
C SER A 127 47.25 2.41 2.81
N ILE A 128 46.10 2.38 2.15
CA ILE A 128 44.82 2.80 2.73
C ILE A 128 44.30 1.70 3.66
N GLU A 129 44.37 0.44 3.24
CA GLU A 129 43.95 -0.69 4.08
C GLU A 129 44.73 -0.73 5.40
N SER A 130 46.06 -0.62 5.33
CA SER A 130 46.91 -0.60 6.52
C SER A 130 46.67 0.63 7.40
N ALA A 131 46.44 1.81 6.81
CA ALA A 131 46.13 3.03 7.55
C ALA A 131 44.76 2.94 8.26
N VAL A 132 43.74 2.41 7.58
CA VAL A 132 42.40 2.19 8.14
C VAL A 132 42.46 1.14 9.27
N MET A 133 43.13 0.01 9.04
CA MET A 133 43.31 -1.02 10.06
C MET A 133 44.08 -0.50 11.28
N ALA A 134 45.10 0.34 11.08
CA ALA A 134 45.81 0.99 12.17
C ALA A 134 44.89 1.93 12.97
N LYS A 135 44.02 2.68 12.29
CA LYS A 135 43.04 3.57 12.93
C LYS A 135 41.98 2.79 13.72
N ILE A 136 41.45 1.70 13.16
CA ILE A 136 40.50 0.80 13.85
C ILE A 136 41.15 0.22 15.12
N ARG A 137 42.41 -0.23 15.02
CA ARG A 137 43.18 -0.72 16.19
C ARG A 137 43.39 0.36 17.25
N GLN A 138 43.64 1.60 16.85
CA GLN A 138 43.78 2.71 17.78
C GLN A 138 42.45 3.05 18.47
N GLN A 139 41.33 3.07 17.75
CA GLN A 139 40.01 3.34 18.32
C GLN A 139 39.55 2.24 19.29
N THR A 140 39.78 0.97 18.93
CA THR A 140 39.52 -0.18 19.83
C THR A 140 40.43 -0.18 21.06
N ALA A 141 41.68 0.28 20.93
CA ALA A 141 42.58 0.44 22.08
C ALA A 141 42.18 1.62 22.98
N GLN A 142 41.70 2.72 22.40
CA GLN A 142 41.25 3.91 23.13
C GLN A 142 39.96 3.66 23.91
N THR A 143 38.96 3.04 23.28
CA THR A 143 37.71 2.60 23.96
C THR A 143 38.00 1.65 25.12
N ARG A 144 38.89 0.67 24.94
CA ARG A 144 39.33 -0.22 26.04
C ARG A 144 40.06 0.53 27.16
N LYS A 145 40.79 1.61 26.83
CA LYS A 145 41.50 2.45 27.82
C LYS A 145 40.54 3.37 28.57
N GLU A 146 39.55 3.93 27.91
CA GLU A 146 38.47 4.75 28.51
C GLU A 146 37.61 3.91 29.48
N GLU A 147 37.26 2.68 29.12
CA GLU A 147 36.59 1.71 29.99
C GLU A 147 37.43 1.38 31.24
N SER A 148 38.75 1.26 31.10
CA SER A 148 39.67 1.03 32.23
C SER A 148 39.88 2.25 33.13
N THR A 149 39.61 3.46 32.64
CA THR A 149 39.68 4.71 33.43
C THR A 149 38.36 5.05 34.12
N HIS A 150 37.22 4.56 33.63
CA HIS A 150 35.92 4.73 34.31
C HIS A 150 35.76 3.85 35.56
N THR A 151 36.73 2.97 35.87
CA THR A 151 36.81 2.28 37.17
C THR A 151 37.44 3.11 38.30
N ARG A 152 37.91 4.35 38.04
CA ARG A 152 38.51 5.21 39.08
C ARG A 152 37.53 6.25 39.65
N TRP A 153 36.32 6.37 39.10
CA TRP A 153 35.26 7.25 39.63
C TRP A 153 34.02 6.45 40.07
N ILE A 154 34.24 5.43 40.90
CA ILE A 154 33.17 4.90 41.75
C ILE A 154 33.49 5.36 43.17
N PRO A 155 32.77 6.33 43.75
CA PRO A 155 32.85 6.57 45.18
C PRO A 155 32.31 5.34 45.92
N ASP A 156 33.18 4.68 46.69
CA ASP A 156 32.92 3.84 47.87
C ASP A 156 31.54 3.14 48.01
N ILE A 157 31.10 2.38 46.99
CA ILE A 157 29.95 1.46 47.14
C ILE A 157 30.25 0.39 48.20
N LYS A 158 31.53 0.08 48.47
CA LYS A 158 31.96 -0.85 49.54
C LYS A 158 31.54 -0.42 50.95
N ARG A 159 31.17 0.84 51.16
CA ARG A 159 30.65 1.34 52.45
C ARG A 159 29.15 1.09 52.64
N TRP A 160 28.41 0.79 51.56
CA TRP A 160 26.95 0.60 51.57
C TRP A 160 26.49 -0.87 51.42
N VAL A 161 27.39 -1.77 51.03
CA VAL A 161 27.08 -3.21 50.86
C VAL A 161 26.68 -3.94 52.18
N PRO A 162 27.13 -3.56 53.39
CA PRO A 162 26.66 -4.25 54.60
C PRO A 162 25.20 -3.94 54.98
N ASP A 163 24.62 -2.84 54.47
CA ASP A 163 23.26 -2.42 54.84
C ASP A 163 22.18 -2.93 53.88
N LEU A 164 22.47 -3.11 52.59
CA LEU A 164 21.50 -3.74 51.67
C LEU A 164 21.31 -5.24 51.96
N GLY A 165 22.36 -5.94 52.41
CA GLY A 165 22.27 -7.35 52.79
C GLY A 165 21.38 -7.59 54.03
N ARG A 166 21.26 -6.61 54.93
CA ARG A 166 20.33 -6.67 56.08
C ARG A 166 18.89 -6.34 55.70
N TRP A 167 18.67 -5.62 54.60
CA TRP A 167 17.31 -5.25 54.17
C TRP A 167 16.63 -6.39 53.41
N PHE A 168 17.39 -7.16 52.62
CA PHE A 168 16.85 -8.29 51.85
C PHE A 168 16.57 -9.56 52.67
N PHE A 169 17.17 -9.72 53.85
CA PHE A 169 17.03 -10.92 54.69
C PHE A 169 16.39 -10.66 56.07
N ARG A 170 15.49 -9.68 56.18
CA ARG A 170 14.53 -9.63 57.30
C ARG A 170 13.18 -10.19 56.84
N PRO A 171 12.61 -11.17 57.56
CA PRO A 171 11.39 -11.81 57.11
C PRO A 171 10.18 -10.91 57.41
N VAL A 172 9.22 -10.94 56.48
CA VAL A 172 7.76 -10.77 56.68
C VAL A 172 7.04 -9.62 55.95
N THR A 173 7.62 -8.50 55.46
CA THR A 173 6.73 -7.44 54.88
C THR A 173 7.09 -6.81 53.52
N ALA A 174 8.26 -7.08 52.93
CA ALA A 174 8.65 -6.47 51.64
C ALA A 174 8.73 -7.45 50.45
N GLY A 175 8.50 -8.75 50.66
CA GLY A 175 8.49 -9.75 49.57
C GLY A 175 7.19 -9.76 48.77
N ALA A 176 6.07 -9.36 49.39
CA ALA A 176 4.76 -9.38 48.75
C ALA A 176 4.63 -8.32 47.64
N THR A 177 5.29 -7.16 47.77
CA THR A 177 5.17 -6.08 46.79
C THR A 177 5.92 -6.39 45.50
N GLY A 178 7.13 -6.95 45.59
CA GLY A 178 7.93 -7.30 44.41
C GLY A 178 7.32 -8.46 43.59
N ILE A 179 6.71 -9.43 44.26
CA ILE A 179 6.03 -10.53 43.57
C ILE A 179 4.69 -10.04 42.99
N LEU A 180 3.95 -9.17 43.70
CA LEU A 180 2.71 -8.58 43.20
C LEU A 180 2.94 -7.71 41.96
N THR A 181 4.00 -6.88 41.94
CA THR A 181 4.30 -6.05 40.76
C THR A 181 4.69 -6.89 39.56
N LEU A 182 5.48 -7.95 39.76
CA LEU A 182 5.91 -8.84 38.69
C LEU A 182 4.72 -9.67 38.15
N VAL A 183 3.80 -10.10 39.02
CA VAL A 183 2.55 -10.76 38.62
C VAL A 183 1.59 -9.79 37.95
N LEU A 184 1.53 -8.51 38.35
CA LEU A 184 0.73 -7.50 37.66
C LEU A 184 1.29 -7.15 36.28
N ILE A 185 2.61 -7.12 36.11
CA ILE A 185 3.25 -6.90 34.80
C ILE A 185 3.03 -8.10 33.87
N LEU A 186 3.21 -9.33 34.38
CA LEU A 186 2.92 -10.54 33.62
C LEU A 186 1.42 -10.70 33.33
N GLY A 187 0.57 -10.32 34.27
CA GLY A 187 -0.88 -10.24 34.08
C GLY A 187 -1.24 -9.23 33.02
N ALA A 188 -0.67 -8.03 33.04
CA ALA A 188 -0.88 -7.03 31.99
C ALA A 188 -0.42 -7.55 30.62
N LEU A 189 0.72 -8.22 30.51
CA LEU A 189 1.19 -8.78 29.24
C LEU A 189 0.38 -9.98 28.74
N TYR A 190 -0.24 -10.75 29.64
CA TYR A 190 -1.06 -11.92 29.30
C TYR A 190 -2.52 -11.56 29.03
N PHE A 191 -3.06 -10.54 29.71
CA PHE A 191 -4.45 -10.06 29.60
C PHE A 191 -4.62 -8.82 28.73
N TYR A 192 -3.55 -8.15 28.29
CA TYR A 192 -3.58 -7.29 27.09
C TYR A 192 -3.29 -8.17 25.87
N PRO A 193 -4.32 -8.74 25.22
CA PRO A 193 -4.16 -9.04 23.81
C PRO A 193 -3.83 -7.70 23.14
N THR A 194 -2.94 -7.74 22.16
CA THR A 194 -2.80 -6.70 21.15
C THR A 194 -4.19 -6.42 20.56
N ALA A 195 -4.92 -5.49 21.14
CA ALA A 195 -6.19 -5.01 20.62
C ALA A 195 -5.86 -4.09 19.43
N PRO A 196 -6.58 -4.21 18.31
CA PRO A 196 -6.28 -3.47 17.10
C PRO A 196 -6.76 -2.02 17.29
N GLN A 197 -5.84 -1.11 17.62
CA GLN A 197 -6.10 0.34 17.58
C GLN A 197 -5.93 0.88 16.15
N HIS A 198 -6.58 0.23 15.16
CA HIS A 198 -6.56 0.71 13.77
C HIS A 198 -7.85 1.44 13.36
N ASP A 199 -8.96 1.34 14.11
CA ASP A 199 -10.23 1.99 13.75
C ASP A 199 -10.29 3.48 14.14
N GLU A 200 -9.83 3.88 15.34
CA GLU A 200 -9.94 5.28 15.77
C GLU A 200 -8.98 6.23 15.02
N THR A 201 -7.86 5.71 14.51
CA THR A 201 -6.96 6.48 13.66
C THR A 201 -7.53 6.70 12.26
N LEU A 202 -8.36 5.77 11.76
CA LEU A 202 -9.01 5.91 10.45
C LEU A 202 -10.09 6.99 10.51
N ASP A 203 -10.94 7.00 11.55
CA ASP A 203 -11.97 8.02 11.72
C ASP A 203 -11.38 9.43 11.93
N PHE A 204 -10.24 9.54 12.63
CA PHE A 204 -9.51 10.81 12.76
C PHE A 204 -8.88 11.26 11.43
N TYR A 205 -8.35 10.32 10.65
CA TYR A 205 -7.78 10.60 9.32
C TYR A 205 -8.89 11.02 8.35
N PHE A 206 -9.99 10.26 8.25
CA PHE A 206 -11.13 10.59 7.40
C PHE A 206 -11.85 11.88 7.82
N GLY A 207 -11.95 12.16 9.14
CA GLY A 207 -12.53 13.40 9.64
C GLY A 207 -11.84 14.66 9.12
N LEU A 208 -10.50 14.65 9.03
CA LEU A 208 -9.71 15.76 8.51
C LEU A 208 -9.86 15.95 6.98
N TYR A 209 -10.09 14.90 6.21
CA TYR A 209 -10.28 15.01 4.74
C TYR A 209 -11.71 15.43 4.35
N THR A 210 -12.71 15.24 5.22
CA THR A 210 -14.09 15.66 4.92
C THR A 210 -14.34 17.16 5.10
N GLU A 211 -13.53 17.86 5.90
CA GLU A 211 -13.64 19.31 6.08
C GLU A 211 -13.05 20.10 4.89
N GLN A 212 -12.25 19.43 4.04
CA GLN A 212 -11.58 20.05 2.88
C GLN A 212 -12.32 19.85 1.56
N LEU A 213 -13.50 19.21 1.59
CA LEU A 213 -14.37 18.96 0.43
C LEU A 213 -15.58 19.90 0.33
N GLU A 214 -15.66 20.94 1.16
CA GLU A 214 -16.72 21.96 1.04
C GLU A 214 -16.59 22.81 -0.25
N ASP A 215 -15.41 22.84 -0.88
CA ASP A 215 -15.15 23.56 -2.13
C ASP A 215 -15.12 22.64 -3.37
N ASN A 216 -15.97 21.60 -3.40
CA ASN A 216 -16.13 20.77 -4.59
C ASN A 216 -17.06 21.46 -5.63
N PRO A 217 -16.58 21.82 -6.83
CA PRO A 217 -17.39 22.47 -7.87
C PRO A 217 -18.52 21.58 -8.43
N LEU A 218 -18.58 20.29 -8.07
CA LEU A 218 -19.60 19.35 -8.54
C LEU A 218 -20.94 19.41 -7.78
N LYS A 219 -21.04 20.15 -6.66
CA LYS A 219 -22.27 20.22 -5.85
C LYS A 219 -23.31 21.23 -6.37
N SER A 220 -22.99 22.03 -7.38
CA SER A 220 -23.86 23.11 -7.88
C SER A 220 -24.94 22.67 -8.88
N ASN A 221 -24.92 21.44 -9.39
CA ASN A 221 -25.83 21.01 -10.47
C ASN A 221 -26.99 20.08 -10.06
N ILE A 222 -27.22 19.82 -8.76
CA ILE A 222 -28.30 18.92 -8.32
C ILE A 222 -29.55 19.67 -7.84
N SER A 223 -29.54 21.00 -7.80
CA SER A 223 -30.66 21.77 -7.25
C SER A 223 -31.05 22.99 -8.07
N THR A 224 -31.51 22.80 -9.31
CA THR A 224 -32.30 23.84 -10.00
C THR A 224 -33.26 23.24 -11.03
N PRO A 225 -34.58 23.50 -10.92
CA PRO A 225 -35.57 22.96 -11.85
C PRO A 225 -35.52 23.67 -13.20
N LEU A 226 -35.81 22.87 -14.23
CA LEU A 226 -36.05 23.17 -15.63
C LEU A 226 -36.61 24.59 -15.91
N SER A 227 -35.85 25.43 -16.62
CA SER A 227 -36.37 26.53 -17.44
C SER A 227 -35.34 27.07 -18.46
N THR A 228 -35.61 26.78 -19.73
CA THR A 228 -35.75 27.77 -20.82
C THR A 228 -34.50 28.50 -21.36
N THR A 229 -34.07 28.04 -22.56
CA THR A 229 -33.52 28.74 -23.74
C THR A 229 -32.12 29.40 -23.75
N GLN A 230 -31.47 29.19 -24.92
CA GLN A 230 -30.47 30.05 -25.59
C GLN A 230 -29.06 30.01 -24.99
N THR A 231 -27.94 30.04 -25.70
CA THR A 231 -27.55 30.05 -27.12
C THR A 231 -26.05 29.68 -27.13
N GLU A 232 -25.60 29.11 -28.24
CA GLU A 232 -24.21 28.84 -28.67
C GLU A 232 -23.09 29.58 -27.91
N GLU A 233 -22.15 28.83 -27.34
CA GLU A 233 -20.75 29.26 -27.24
C GLU A 233 -19.84 28.02 -27.32
N SER A 234 -19.05 27.93 -28.39
CA SER A 234 -18.09 26.86 -28.62
C SER A 234 -16.89 27.05 -27.71
N VAL A 235 -16.79 26.24 -26.65
CA VAL A 235 -15.56 26.12 -25.86
C VAL A 235 -14.73 24.99 -26.45
N VAL A 236 -13.61 25.37 -27.07
CA VAL A 236 -12.52 24.45 -27.41
C VAL A 236 -11.91 24.00 -26.10
N ILE A 237 -12.10 22.73 -25.74
CA ILE A 237 -11.48 22.11 -24.56
C ILE A 237 -10.13 21.54 -25.01
N GLU A 238 -9.03 22.16 -24.53
CA GLU A 238 -7.68 21.60 -24.56
C GLU A 238 -7.64 20.35 -23.66
N ALA A 239 -7.94 19.18 -24.24
CA ALA A 239 -8.10 17.91 -23.53
C ALA A 239 -6.78 17.17 -23.24
N ALA A 240 -5.64 17.85 -23.16
CA ALA A 240 -4.33 17.23 -22.98
C ALA A 240 -3.88 17.17 -21.51
N ASP A 241 -4.10 18.25 -20.73
CA ASP A 241 -3.59 18.34 -19.35
C ASP A 241 -4.43 17.57 -18.32
N ASP A 242 -5.72 17.37 -18.58
CA ASP A 242 -6.61 16.69 -17.63
C ASP A 242 -6.32 15.18 -17.52
N ILE A 243 -5.72 14.56 -18.54
CA ILE A 243 -5.45 13.11 -18.54
C ILE A 243 -4.30 12.77 -17.59
N GLU A 244 -3.26 13.61 -17.54
CA GLU A 244 -2.12 13.39 -16.64
C GLU A 244 -2.55 13.54 -15.17
N GLN A 245 -3.37 14.54 -14.85
CA GLN A 245 -3.90 14.71 -13.49
C GLN A 245 -4.79 13.54 -13.06
N ILE A 246 -5.64 13.01 -13.95
CA ILE A 246 -6.51 11.87 -13.62
C ILE A 246 -5.69 10.59 -13.42
N LEU A 247 -4.65 10.37 -14.22
CA LEU A 247 -3.79 9.19 -14.09
C LEU A 247 -2.92 9.23 -12.83
N ASP A 248 -2.40 10.39 -12.45
CA ASP A 248 -1.65 10.54 -11.21
C ASP A 248 -2.56 10.27 -9.99
N LEU A 249 -3.78 10.83 -9.97
CA LEU A 249 -4.75 10.59 -8.90
C LEU A 249 -5.14 9.11 -8.72
N TYR A 250 -5.20 8.33 -9.80
CA TYR A 250 -5.61 6.92 -9.74
C TYR A 250 -4.45 5.95 -9.50
N LEU A 251 -3.21 6.32 -9.83
CA LEU A 251 -2.04 5.45 -9.65
C LEU A 251 -1.30 5.70 -8.34
N GLU A 252 -1.47 6.88 -7.72
CA GLU A 252 -0.91 7.19 -6.40
C GLU A 252 -1.61 6.40 -5.27
N ASP A 253 -2.88 6.03 -5.45
CA ASP A 253 -3.66 5.24 -4.47
C ASP A 253 -3.39 3.71 -4.55
N VAL A 254 -2.63 3.25 -5.54
CA VAL A 254 -2.26 1.82 -5.71
C VAL A 254 -0.85 1.52 -5.15
N GLY A 255 -0.19 2.54 -4.59
CA GLY A 255 1.21 2.50 -4.15
C GLY A 255 1.45 2.38 -2.64
N ASN A 256 0.42 2.19 -1.80
CA ASN A 256 0.58 1.97 -0.35
C ASN A 256 0.20 0.54 0.09
#